data_AF-A0A438ASD4-F1
#
_entry.id   AF-A0A438ASD4-F1
#
_cell.length_a   1.000
_cell.length_b   1.000
_cell.length_c   1.000
_cell.angle_alpha   90.00
_cell.angle_beta   90.00
_cell.angle_gamma   90.00
#
_symmetry.space_group_name_H-M   'P 1'
#
loop_
_entity.id
_entity.type
_entity.pdbx_description
1 polymer ?
#
loop_
_entity_poly.entity_id
_entity_poly.type
_entity_poly.pdbx_seq_one_letter_code
_entity_poly.pdbx_strand_id
1 'polypeptide(L)'
;MSADLASLILIGALTAAGVYLLVERSITRMLLGILLISNAVNLLILTAGGRAGNPPIVGREPFREEMADPLAQAMILTAIVITMGIAAFVLALAYRAFKINTMDRLEDDTEDTKVFKRRSPAEAPDRDRSDDPLTGAPSKSGDAFDAAGNPIPVDLLEDPEDYQSYQNLHGDEDEEDERESGGMGSGVPRGRR
;
A
#
# COMPACT_ATOMS: atom_id res chain seq x y z
N MET A 1 23.10 -3.50 -43.63
CA MET A 1 21.92 -3.32 -42.77
C MET A 1 21.45 -1.88 -42.92
N SER A 2 20.40 -1.64 -43.71
CA SER A 2 19.68 -0.37 -43.66
C SER A 2 18.72 -0.46 -42.49
N ALA A 3 18.99 0.25 -41.39
CA ALA A 3 18.00 0.38 -40.33
C ALA A 3 16.78 1.09 -40.90
N ASP A 4 15.59 0.49 -40.71
CA ASP A 4 14.35 1.06 -41.22
C ASP A 4 13.93 2.23 -40.31
N LEU A 5 14.41 3.42 -40.63
CA LEU A 5 14.22 4.66 -39.85
C LEU A 5 12.74 4.94 -39.56
N ALA A 6 11.85 4.60 -40.48
CA ALA A 6 10.42 4.78 -40.29
C ALA A 6 9.90 3.92 -39.13
N SER A 7 10.31 2.65 -39.07
CA SER A 7 9.94 1.76 -37.97
C SER A 7 10.47 2.24 -36.61
N LEU A 8 11.71 2.74 -36.56
CA LEU A 8 12.31 3.26 -35.33
C LEU A 8 11.61 4.53 -34.83
N ILE A 9 11.25 5.44 -35.73
CA ILE A 9 10.48 6.64 -35.38
C ILE A 9 9.09 6.24 -34.87
N LEU A 10 8.43 5.28 -35.52
CA LEU A 10 7.12 4.78 -35.09
C LEU A 10 7.19 4.14 -33.69
N ILE A 11 8.19 3.30 -33.43
CA ILE A 11 8.42 2.70 -32.11
C ILE A 11 8.65 3.80 -31.06
N GLY A 12 9.47 4.80 -31.37
CA GLY A 12 9.72 5.94 -30.47
C GLY A 12 8.45 6.72 -30.17
N ALA A 13 7.64 7.02 -31.19
CA ALA A 13 6.37 7.73 -31.05
C ALA A 13 5.35 6.94 -30.21
N LEU A 14 5.20 5.64 -30.47
CA LEU A 14 4.34 4.76 -29.67
C LEU A 14 4.83 4.69 -28.22
N THR A 15 6.13 4.52 -27.99
CA THR A 15 6.70 4.47 -26.64
C THR A 15 6.46 5.79 -25.90
N ALA A 16 6.71 6.94 -26.55
CA ALA A 16 6.48 8.26 -25.96
C ALA A 16 5.00 8.51 -25.63
N ALA A 17 4.08 8.20 -26.57
CA ALA A 17 2.64 8.32 -26.34
C ALA A 17 2.17 7.37 -25.23
N GLY A 18 2.71 6.15 -25.18
CA GLY A 18 2.38 5.18 -24.15
C GLY A 18 2.85 5.61 -22.76
N VAL A 19 4.08 6.14 -22.64
CA VAL A 19 4.60 6.71 -21.39
C VAL A 19 3.78 7.92 -20.96
N TYR A 20 3.40 8.80 -21.90
CA TYR A 20 2.55 9.95 -21.60
C TYR A 20 1.21 9.52 -20.98
N LEU A 21 0.55 8.50 -21.56
CA LEU A 21 -0.69 7.95 -21.02
C LEU A 21 -0.51 7.22 -19.67
N LEU A 22 0.67 6.65 -19.42
CA LEU A 22 0.97 5.93 -18.17
C LEU A 22 1.04 6.89 -16.96
N VAL A 23 1.52 8.12 -17.16
CA VAL A 23 1.61 9.15 -16.11
C VAL A 23 0.24 9.77 -15.77
N GLU A 24 -0.80 9.40 -16.50
CA GLU A 24 -2.11 10.01 -16.36
C GLU A 24 -2.91 9.46 -15.16
N ARG A 25 -3.71 10.31 -14.52
CA ARG A 25 -4.49 9.97 -13.32
C ARG A 25 -5.79 9.20 -13.60
N SER A 26 -5.83 8.38 -14.65
CA SER A 26 -6.98 7.52 -15.02
C SER A 26 -6.48 6.10 -15.28
N ILE A 27 -7.14 5.11 -14.68
CA ILE A 27 -6.75 3.70 -14.81
C ILE A 27 -6.94 3.24 -16.25
N THR A 28 -8.01 3.68 -16.91
CA THR A 28 -8.26 3.37 -18.32
C THR A 28 -7.16 3.94 -19.22
N ARG A 29 -6.72 5.18 -18.97
CA ARG A 29 -5.64 5.80 -19.76
C ARG A 29 -4.30 5.13 -19.50
N MET A 30 -4.01 4.78 -18.25
CA MET A 30 -2.83 3.99 -17.90
C MET A 30 -2.82 2.61 -18.60
N LEU A 31 -3.96 1.92 -18.63
CA LEU A 31 -4.11 0.64 -19.35
C LEU A 31 -3.85 0.81 -20.86
N LEU A 32 -4.42 1.84 -21.47
CA LEU A 32 -4.13 2.17 -22.88
C LEU A 32 -2.64 2.46 -23.10
N GLY A 33 -1.99 3.15 -22.16
CA GLY A 33 -0.54 3.40 -22.18
C GLY A 33 0.28 2.12 -22.18
N ILE A 34 -0.04 1.18 -21.28
CA ILE A 34 0.62 -0.15 -21.20
C ILE A 34 0.43 -0.92 -22.51
N LEU A 35 -0.78 -0.93 -23.07
CA LEU A 35 -1.06 -1.58 -24.36
C LEU A 35 -0.24 -0.96 -25.49
N LEU A 36 -0.11 0.37 -25.52
CA LEU A 36 0.62 1.09 -26.56
C LEU A 36 2.13 0.82 -26.48
N ILE A 37 2.70 0.83 -25.27
CA ILE A 37 4.11 0.44 -25.04
C ILE A 37 4.33 -1.02 -25.43
N SER A 38 3.42 -1.94 -25.07
CA SER A 38 3.56 -3.34 -25.45
C SER A 38 3.59 -3.53 -26.96
N ASN A 39 2.78 -2.79 -27.72
CA ASN A 39 2.84 -2.81 -29.19
C ASN A 39 4.17 -2.26 -29.69
N ALA A 40 4.69 -1.18 -29.11
CA ALA A 40 5.99 -0.63 -29.45
C ALA A 40 7.13 -1.64 -29.22
N VAL A 41 7.10 -2.38 -28.10
CA VAL A 41 8.09 -3.43 -27.79
C VAL A 41 7.98 -4.60 -28.76
N ASN A 42 6.78 -5.02 -29.13
CA ASN A 42 6.59 -6.08 -30.14
C ASN A 42 7.19 -5.66 -31.49
N LEU A 43 6.99 -4.41 -31.90
CA LEU A 43 7.61 -3.85 -33.11
C LEU A 43 9.14 -3.75 -32.96
N LEU A 44 9.64 -3.39 -31.78
CA LEU A 44 11.08 -3.34 -31.51
C LEU A 44 11.72 -4.71 -31.69
N ILE A 45 11.12 -5.76 -31.11
CA ILE A 45 11.61 -7.15 -31.27
C ILE A 45 11.57 -7.55 -32.76
N LEU A 46 10.51 -7.19 -33.48
CA LEU A 46 10.39 -7.48 -34.91
C LEU A 46 11.51 -6.81 -35.72
N THR A 47 11.79 -5.52 -35.46
CA THR A 47 12.86 -4.77 -36.14
C THR A 47 14.26 -5.27 -35.77
N ALA A 48 14.45 -5.75 -34.54
CA ALA A 48 15.69 -6.36 -34.08
C ALA A 48 15.92 -7.75 -34.71
N GLY A 49 14.85 -8.47 -35.04
CA GLY A 49 14.87 -9.79 -35.70
C GLY A 49 15.37 -9.78 -37.15
N GLY A 50 15.70 -8.62 -37.71
CA GLY A 50 16.37 -8.49 -39.00
C GLY A 50 15.43 -8.30 -40.19
N ARG A 51 15.88 -8.71 -41.38
CA ARG A 51 15.17 -8.43 -42.64
C ARG A 51 13.85 -9.20 -42.71
N ALA A 52 12.86 -8.59 -43.34
CA ALA A 52 11.64 -9.28 -43.73
C ALA A 52 12.00 -10.44 -44.65
N GLY A 53 11.67 -11.65 -44.20
CA GLY A 53 12.01 -12.89 -44.88
C GLY A 53 10.78 -13.78 -45.03
N ASN A 54 10.98 -14.95 -45.61
CA ASN A 54 9.91 -15.93 -45.77
C ASN A 54 9.40 -16.44 -44.42
N PRO A 55 8.10 -16.81 -44.32
CA PRO A 55 7.55 -17.41 -43.12
C PRO A 55 8.37 -18.63 -42.71
N PRO A 56 8.74 -18.79 -41.42
CA PRO A 56 9.59 -19.88 -40.97
C PRO A 56 8.82 -21.21 -40.87
N ILE A 57 8.38 -21.72 -42.03
CA ILE A 57 7.58 -22.93 -42.17
C ILE A 57 8.36 -23.91 -43.03
N VAL A 58 8.67 -25.08 -42.46
CA VAL A 58 9.41 -26.14 -43.14
C VAL A 58 8.58 -26.68 -44.31
N GLY A 59 9.19 -26.79 -45.49
CA GLY A 59 8.61 -27.46 -46.67
C GLY A 59 7.76 -26.58 -47.60
N ARG A 60 7.75 -25.25 -47.41
CA ARG A 60 6.93 -24.34 -48.23
C ARG A 60 7.70 -23.64 -49.37
N GLU A 61 9.01 -23.46 -49.24
CA GLU A 61 9.89 -22.81 -50.23
C GLU A 61 11.32 -23.38 -50.15
N PRO A 62 12.18 -23.25 -51.17
CA PRO A 62 13.56 -23.70 -51.06
C PRO A 62 14.25 -22.92 -49.93
N PHE A 63 14.98 -23.65 -49.08
CA PHE A 63 15.80 -23.21 -47.92
C PHE A 63 16.81 -22.05 -48.18
N ARG A 64 16.78 -21.42 -49.36
CA ARG A 64 17.75 -20.43 -49.85
C ARG A 64 17.26 -18.98 -49.83
N GLU A 65 15.97 -18.72 -49.66
CA GLU A 65 15.49 -17.35 -49.43
C GLU A 65 15.60 -17.00 -47.93
N GLU A 66 16.03 -15.77 -47.61
CA GLU A 66 16.17 -15.27 -46.23
C GLU A 66 14.86 -15.54 -45.47
N MET A 67 14.85 -16.50 -44.54
CA MET A 67 13.72 -16.75 -43.64
C MET A 67 13.71 -15.68 -42.54
N ALA A 68 12.52 -15.26 -42.12
CA ALA A 68 12.37 -14.39 -40.96
C ALA A 68 12.77 -15.15 -39.67
N ASP A 69 13.32 -14.44 -38.69
CA ASP A 69 13.80 -15.04 -37.43
C ASP A 69 12.65 -15.72 -36.65
N PRO A 70 12.66 -17.06 -36.51
CA PRO A 70 11.61 -17.78 -35.79
C PRO A 70 11.63 -17.51 -34.28
N LEU A 71 12.79 -17.16 -33.71
CA LEU A 71 12.91 -16.85 -32.28
C LEU A 71 12.21 -15.54 -31.96
N ALA A 72 12.43 -14.50 -32.77
CA ALA A 72 11.75 -13.22 -32.63
C ALA A 72 10.21 -13.38 -32.71
N GLN A 73 9.72 -14.20 -33.64
CA GLN A 73 8.28 -14.47 -33.79
C GLN A 73 7.68 -15.18 -32.56
N ALA A 74 8.37 -16.20 -32.03
CA ALA A 74 7.93 -16.88 -30.83
C ALA A 74 7.87 -15.93 -29.62
N MET A 75 8.89 -15.08 -29.45
CA MET A 75 8.93 -14.08 -28.39
C MET A 75 7.76 -13.10 -28.50
N ILE A 76 7.46 -12.58 -29.69
CA ILE A 76 6.33 -11.67 -29.91
C ILE A 76 5.00 -12.35 -29.57
N LEU A 77 4.81 -13.61 -29.98
CA LEU A 77 3.58 -14.35 -29.64
C LEU A 77 3.41 -14.49 -28.12
N THR A 78 4.48 -14.82 -27.39
CA THR A 78 4.43 -14.90 -25.92
C THR A 78 4.13 -13.55 -25.27
N ALA A 79 4.73 -12.48 -25.78
CA ALA A 79 4.49 -11.13 -25.29
C ALA A 79 3.03 -10.71 -25.48
N ILE A 80 2.44 -10.98 -26.65
CA ILE A 80 1.03 -10.66 -26.94
C ILE A 80 0.09 -11.37 -25.95
N VAL A 81 0.32 -12.65 -25.67
CA VAL A 81 -0.54 -13.43 -24.76
C VAL A 81 -0.42 -12.92 -23.32
N ILE A 82 0.80 -12.63 -22.85
CA ILE A 82 1.03 -12.06 -21.52
C ILE A 82 0.35 -10.69 -21.39
N THR A 83 0.54 -9.80 -22.37
CA THR A 83 -0.09 -8.48 -22.38
C THR A 83 -1.61 -8.60 -22.40
N MET A 84 -2.19 -9.51 -23.18
CA MET A 84 -3.64 -9.74 -23.18
C MET A 84 -4.13 -10.20 -21.80
N GLY A 85 -3.42 -11.12 -21.15
CA GLY A 85 -3.75 -11.61 -19.82
C GLY A 85 -3.69 -10.52 -18.76
N ILE A 86 -2.61 -9.74 -18.74
CA ILE A 86 -2.46 -8.60 -17.82
C ILE A 86 -3.52 -7.53 -18.10
N ALA A 87 -3.77 -7.21 -19.37
CA ALA A 87 -4.76 -6.21 -19.75
C ALA A 87 -6.18 -6.63 -19.34
N ALA A 88 -6.56 -7.90 -19.56
CA ALA A 88 -7.84 -8.43 -19.11
C ALA A 88 -7.98 -8.40 -17.58
N PHE A 89 -6.92 -8.77 -16.86
CA PHE A 89 -6.89 -8.71 -15.41
C PHE A 89 -7.03 -7.28 -14.88
N VAL A 90 -6.22 -6.35 -15.38
CA VAL A 90 -6.28 -4.93 -15.00
C VAL A 90 -7.63 -4.33 -15.38
N LEU A 91 -8.19 -4.66 -16.54
CA LEU A 91 -9.51 -4.20 -16.95
C LEU A 91 -10.63 -4.73 -16.04
N ALA A 92 -10.54 -5.99 -15.59
CA ALA A 92 -11.47 -6.55 -14.62
C ALA A 92 -11.37 -5.84 -13.25
N LEU A 93 -10.16 -5.51 -12.80
CA LEU A 93 -9.95 -4.71 -11.59
C LEU A 93 -10.46 -3.28 -11.76
N ALA A 94 -10.20 -2.63 -12.90
CA ALA A 94 -10.69 -1.30 -13.22
C ALA A 94 -12.23 -1.27 -13.22
N TYR A 95 -12.87 -2.28 -13.82
CA TYR A 95 -14.31 -2.44 -13.78
C TYR A 95 -14.84 -2.59 -12.33
N ARG A 96 -14.15 -3.41 -11.51
CA ARG A 96 -14.51 -3.58 -10.10
C ARG A 96 -14.35 -2.27 -9.32
N ALA A 97 -13.27 -1.53 -9.53
CA ALA A 97 -13.01 -0.25 -8.89
C ALA A 97 -14.05 0.80 -9.33
N PHE A 98 -14.39 0.85 -10.62
CA PHE A 98 -15.41 1.74 -11.15
C PHE A 98 -16.78 1.50 -10.50
N LYS A 99 -17.14 0.24 -10.26
CA LYS A 99 -18.39 -0.11 -9.56
C LYS A 99 -18.44 0.42 -8.12
N ILE A 100 -17.28 0.63 -7.48
CA ILE A 100 -17.17 1.10 -6.09
C ILE A 100 -17.09 2.63 -6.05
N ASN A 101 -16.20 3.23 -6.84
CA ASN A 101 -15.87 4.67 -6.75
C ASN A 101 -16.64 5.55 -7.75
N THR A 102 -17.37 4.97 -8.72
CA THR A 102 -18.17 5.67 -9.75
C THR A 102 -17.39 6.69 -10.62
N MET A 103 -16.08 6.83 -10.42
CA MET A 103 -15.19 7.73 -11.17
C MET A 103 -13.87 7.01 -11.49
N ASP A 104 -13.39 7.14 -12.73
CA ASP A 104 -12.08 6.62 -13.16
C ASP A 104 -10.98 7.66 -12.91
N ARG A 105 -10.73 7.93 -11.63
CA ARG A 105 -9.70 8.87 -11.17
C ARG A 105 -8.87 8.19 -10.09
N LEU A 106 -7.54 8.25 -10.22
CA LEU A 106 -6.64 7.97 -9.12
C LEU A 106 -6.70 9.14 -8.13
N GLU A 107 -7.19 8.86 -6.92
CA GLU A 107 -7.31 9.82 -5.84
C GLU A 107 -5.98 9.93 -5.08
N ASP A 108 -5.70 11.15 -4.58
CA ASP A 108 -4.57 11.39 -3.70
C ASP A 108 -5.01 11.02 -2.27
N ASP A 109 -4.18 10.25 -1.54
CA ASP A 109 -4.49 9.89 -0.17
C ASP A 109 -4.42 11.13 0.75
N THR A 110 -5.41 11.29 1.62
CA THR A 110 -5.39 12.31 2.66
C THR A 110 -4.28 12.05 3.68
N GLU A 111 -3.89 10.80 3.88
CA GLU A 111 -2.76 10.42 4.73
C GLU A 111 -1.44 10.94 4.17
N ASP A 112 -1.19 10.77 2.87
CA ASP A 112 0.00 11.30 2.19
C ASP A 112 0.15 12.81 2.40
N THR A 113 -0.97 13.54 2.35
CA THR A 113 -0.99 14.99 2.61
C THR A 113 -0.65 15.32 4.06
N LYS A 114 -1.09 14.51 5.03
CA LYS A 114 -0.76 14.69 6.45
C LYS A 114 0.72 14.41 6.71
N VAL A 115 1.28 13.37 6.10
CA VAL A 115 2.70 13.03 6.20
C VAL A 115 3.58 14.14 5.61
N PHE A 116 3.23 14.70 4.44
CA PHE A 116 3.98 15.80 3.85
C PHE A 116 3.96 17.09 4.69
N LYS A 117 2.82 17.37 5.35
CA LYS A 117 2.67 18.56 6.20
C LYS A 117 3.26 18.38 7.60
N ARG A 118 3.64 17.17 7.96
CA ARG A 118 4.20 16.84 9.28
C ARG A 118 5.49 17.62 9.51
N ARG A 119 5.53 18.38 10.61
CA ARG A 119 6.71 19.18 10.99
C ARG A 119 7.53 18.53 12.09
N SER A 120 6.92 17.66 12.88
CA SER A 120 7.56 17.02 14.04
C SER A 120 7.20 15.54 14.13
N PRO A 121 8.12 14.69 14.64
CA PRO A 121 7.78 13.34 15.06
C PRO A 121 6.57 13.29 16.00
N ALA A 122 6.30 14.36 16.77
CA ALA A 122 5.15 14.46 17.67
C ALA A 122 3.76 14.44 16.97
N GLU A 123 3.70 14.62 15.66
CA GLU A 123 2.46 14.64 14.87
C GLU A 123 2.16 13.29 14.20
N ALA A 124 2.88 12.22 14.58
CA ALA A 124 2.64 10.87 14.06
C ALA A 124 1.23 10.37 14.40
N PRO A 125 0.56 9.65 13.49
CA PRO A 125 -0.66 8.93 13.83
C PRO A 125 -0.40 7.74 14.78
N ASP A 126 0.81 7.18 14.72
CA ASP A 126 1.32 6.06 15.53
C ASP A 126 2.12 6.51 16.76
N ARG A 127 2.08 7.81 17.08
CA ARG A 127 2.77 8.38 18.23
C ARG A 127 2.21 7.77 19.52
N ASP A 128 3.10 7.47 20.46
CA ASP A 128 2.67 7.14 21.80
C ASP A 128 2.13 8.39 22.51
N ARG A 129 1.03 8.24 23.26
CA ARG A 129 0.51 9.33 24.08
C ARG A 129 1.50 9.72 25.17
N SER A 130 2.40 8.82 25.56
CA SER A 130 3.50 9.09 26.50
C SER A 130 4.61 9.98 25.93
N ASP A 131 4.79 10.01 24.61
CA ASP A 131 5.85 10.81 23.97
C ASP A 131 5.66 12.32 24.18
N ASP A 132 6.78 13.03 24.23
CA ASP A 132 6.78 14.49 24.38
C ASP A 132 5.94 15.16 23.28
N PRO A 133 4.90 15.95 23.64
CA PRO A 133 3.98 16.55 22.67
C PRO A 133 4.63 17.56 21.71
N LEU A 134 5.82 18.09 22.02
CA LEU A 134 6.53 19.06 21.19
C LEU A 134 7.57 18.38 20.29
N THR A 135 8.36 17.47 20.85
CA THR A 135 9.50 16.86 20.16
C THR A 135 9.20 15.48 19.56
N GLY A 136 8.22 14.75 20.13
CA GLY A 136 7.91 13.37 19.76
C GLY A 136 9.03 12.40 20.13
N ALA A 137 9.91 12.80 21.03
CA ALA A 137 10.90 11.90 21.62
C ALA A 137 10.24 11.08 22.73
N PRO A 138 10.75 9.85 23.01
CA PRO A 138 10.31 9.07 24.14
C PRO A 138 10.40 9.89 25.43
N SER A 139 9.28 10.01 26.13
CA SER A 139 9.30 10.66 27.44
C SER A 139 10.04 9.78 28.44
N LYS A 140 10.74 10.42 29.39
CA LYS A 140 11.40 9.71 30.49
C LYS A 140 10.42 8.98 31.40
N SER A 141 9.14 9.38 31.40
CA SER A 141 8.08 8.70 32.15
C SER A 141 7.72 7.34 31.56
N GLY A 142 8.05 7.07 30.29
CA GLY A 142 7.60 5.86 29.60
C GLY A 142 6.08 5.69 29.67
N ASP A 143 5.62 4.46 29.88
CA ASP A 143 4.19 4.06 29.90
C ASP A 143 3.47 4.41 31.22
N ALA A 144 3.92 5.45 31.93
CA ALA A 144 3.26 5.95 33.13
C ALA A 144 1.93 6.62 32.76
N PHE A 145 0.80 5.98 33.02
CA PHE A 145 -0.52 6.58 32.82
C PHE A 145 -1.30 6.67 34.12
N ASP A 146 -2.07 7.76 34.28
CA ASP A 146 -3.03 7.91 35.37
C ASP A 146 -4.29 7.05 35.12
N ALA A 147 -5.20 7.00 36.11
CA ALA A 147 -6.46 6.27 35.99
C ALA A 147 -7.38 6.77 34.85
N ALA A 148 -7.16 7.98 34.35
CA ALA A 148 -7.86 8.55 33.21
C ALA A 148 -7.15 8.30 31.86
N GLY A 149 -6.00 7.62 31.87
CA GLY A 149 -5.19 7.31 30.69
C GLY A 149 -4.37 8.47 30.14
N ASN A 150 -4.05 9.48 30.97
CA ASN A 150 -3.13 10.57 30.63
C ASN A 150 -1.71 10.24 31.13
N PRO A 151 -0.66 10.65 30.40
CA PRO A 151 0.71 10.39 30.83
C PRO A 151 1.05 11.17 32.11
N ILE A 152 1.64 10.47 33.08
CA ILE A 152 2.08 11.04 34.35
C ILE A 152 3.40 11.80 34.13
N PRO A 153 3.51 13.06 34.56
CA PRO A 153 4.72 13.84 34.37
C PRO A 153 5.85 13.36 35.32
N VAL A 154 7.09 13.46 34.82
CA VAL A 154 8.28 12.82 35.42
C VAL A 154 8.62 13.32 36.83
N ASP A 155 8.20 14.54 37.16
CA ASP A 155 8.36 15.16 38.48
C ASP A 155 7.47 14.56 39.57
N LEU A 156 6.40 13.86 39.19
CA LEU A 156 5.53 13.12 40.11
C LEU A 156 5.97 11.65 40.26
N LEU A 157 6.98 11.21 39.52
CA LEU A 157 7.56 9.87 39.67
C LEU A 157 8.67 9.93 40.72
N GLU A 158 8.40 9.39 41.91
CA GLU A 158 9.39 9.34 43.00
C GLU A 158 10.64 8.52 42.63
N ASP A 159 10.46 7.47 41.81
CA ASP A 159 11.55 6.69 41.20
C ASP A 159 11.19 6.29 39.76
N PRO A 160 11.82 6.90 38.73
CA PRO A 160 11.52 6.61 37.32
C PRO A 160 11.95 5.22 36.85
N GLU A 161 12.77 4.49 37.61
CA GLU A 161 13.18 3.11 37.28
C GLU A 161 12.39 2.04 38.07
N ASP A 162 11.57 2.45 39.04
CA ASP A 162 10.80 1.51 39.89
C ASP A 162 9.38 1.27 39.35
N TYR A 163 9.14 0.03 38.91
CA TYR A 163 7.86 -0.47 38.40
C TYR A 163 6.73 -0.50 39.44
N GLN A 164 6.98 -0.32 40.73
CA GLN A 164 5.91 -0.30 41.75
C GLN A 164 5.31 1.09 41.99
N SER A 165 5.97 2.16 41.53
CA SER A 165 5.47 3.54 41.70
C SER A 165 4.15 3.81 40.95
N TYR A 166 3.87 3.06 39.88
CA TYR A 166 2.62 3.15 39.10
C TYR A 166 1.38 2.77 39.90
N GLN A 167 1.53 1.87 40.89
CA GLN A 167 0.39 1.28 41.61
C GLN A 167 -0.19 2.24 42.65
N ASN A 168 0.63 3.14 43.21
CA ASN A 168 0.23 4.08 44.25
C ASN A 168 -0.45 5.36 43.69
N LEU A 169 -0.38 5.60 42.38
CA LEU A 169 -1.00 6.76 41.72
C LEU A 169 -2.39 6.43 41.13
N HIS A 170 -2.68 5.14 40.93
CA HIS A 170 -4.04 4.65 40.77
C HIS A 170 -4.68 4.66 42.15
N GLY A 171 -5.42 5.73 42.46
CA GLY A 171 -6.05 5.91 43.75
C GLY A 171 -6.80 4.66 44.21
N ASP A 172 -6.62 4.36 45.50
CA ASP A 172 -7.30 3.32 46.24
C ASP A 172 -8.83 3.49 46.13
N GLU A 173 -9.47 2.86 45.14
CA GLU A 173 -10.93 2.72 45.11
C GLU A 173 -11.40 1.41 45.79
N ASP A 174 -10.48 0.60 46.33
CA ASP A 174 -10.81 -0.70 46.91
C ASP A 174 -11.09 -0.68 48.44
N GLU A 175 -11.06 0.48 49.13
CA GLU A 175 -11.19 0.54 50.60
C GLU A 175 -12.56 1.00 51.16
N GLU A 176 -13.61 1.20 50.36
CA GLU A 176 -14.91 1.67 50.88
C GLU A 176 -15.95 0.58 51.23
N ASP A 177 -15.70 -0.71 50.94
CA ASP A 177 -16.74 -1.76 51.09
C ASP A 177 -16.85 -2.41 52.49
N GLU A 178 -16.01 -2.05 53.49
CA GLU A 178 -16.03 -2.74 54.80
C GLU A 178 -16.84 -2.04 55.92
N ARG A 179 -17.56 -0.94 55.65
CA ARG A 179 -18.27 -0.18 56.72
C ARG A 179 -19.80 -0.23 56.72
N GLU A 180 -20.43 -1.19 56.04
CA GLU A 180 -21.91 -1.35 56.07
C GLU A 180 -22.43 -2.78 56.34
N SER A 181 -21.76 -3.60 57.16
CA SER A 181 -22.34 -4.87 57.67
C SER A 181 -22.85 -4.83 59.12
N GLY A 182 -22.92 -3.64 59.73
CA GLY A 182 -23.33 -3.45 61.12
C GLY A 182 -24.77 -2.97 61.30
N GLY A 183 -25.78 -3.71 60.83
CA GLY A 183 -27.18 -3.30 61.03
C GLY A 183 -28.23 -4.40 60.86
N MET A 184 -28.98 -4.61 61.95
CA MET A 184 -30.36 -5.15 61.99
C MET A 184 -30.54 -6.70 61.94
N GLY A 185 -30.59 -7.33 63.12
CA GLY A 185 -31.20 -8.64 63.34
C GLY A 185 -32.25 -8.58 64.44
N SER A 186 -33.54 -8.55 64.07
CA SER A 186 -34.68 -8.55 65.00
C SER A 186 -35.13 -9.98 65.34
N GLY A 187 -35.63 -10.19 66.57
CA GLY A 187 -36.73 -11.15 66.79
C GLY A 187 -36.52 -12.34 67.75
N VAL A 188 -37.09 -12.18 68.95
CA VAL A 188 -37.90 -13.16 69.72
C VAL A 188 -37.20 -14.24 70.58
N PRO A 189 -37.57 -14.39 71.88
CA PRO A 189 -37.00 -15.36 72.81
C PRO A 189 -37.78 -16.69 72.86
N ARG A 190 -37.07 -17.83 73.06
CA ARG A 190 -37.65 -19.12 73.47
C ARG A 190 -36.75 -19.87 74.46
N GLY A 191 -37.07 -19.71 75.76
CA GLY A 191 -37.23 -20.75 76.79
C GLY A 191 -36.02 -21.54 77.34
N ARG A 192 -35.77 -21.41 78.66
CA ARG A 192 -35.85 -22.51 79.68
C ARG A 192 -35.17 -22.12 81.01
N ARG A 193 -35.96 -21.73 82.00
CA ARG A 193 -36.08 -22.27 83.38
C ARG A 193 -36.81 -21.26 84.26
#